data_AF-A0A9W8Q572-F1
#
_entry.id   AF-A0A9W8Q572-F1
#
_cell.length_a   1.000
_cell.length_b   1.000
_cell.length_c   1.000
_cell.angle_alpha   90.00
_cell.angle_beta   90.00
_cell.angle_gamma   90.00
#
_symmetry.space_group_name_H-M   'P 1'
#
loop_
_entity.id
_entity.type
_entity.pdbx_description
1 polymer ?
#
loop_
_entity_poly.entity_id
_entity_poly.type
_entity_poly.pdbx_seq_one_letter_code
_entity_poly.pdbx_strand_id
1 'polypeptide(L)'
;MGELGELPDELVLNIAACGLGQPDLNALARTCRHLYHAANDCLYRYNRTHRNSSAARWAAGSGSIGTLKHSWAAGTDIAASSMQLLHYAAMNRQTQLVQYLLTLEGVDADHKDESDWTPMFYACRSNAVGVVQALLQHGVDGAAAGLEGWTPLSIAASFDSCEAAETLIRHGVPLDMQSQNGSTALKAASRGCFPPVARILLEAGANPDIPAFGGWVPLHSAAKYGNLPLAELLIKSNANIEIRQERGYTPLALAIEAEAIPVIQCLLNHGADVNAVTSAGWSPLCLAADIGNEEIVKTLLERGADHSFAISNEWAPLNLAAYNGKMEIVDALLKFGALPDGCKDVGRNTIVNTIDRGHLEVAKKLLLHGARVDVRTDKGETPLLRAVRTMKTDFLPAAMSTVTMWTSELLLSMPACAATWMSPRCCLITVPST
;
A
#
# COMPACT_ATOMS: atom_id res chain seq x y z
N MET A 1 -59.56 11.25 -14.35
CA MET A 1 -59.50 10.53 -15.65
C MET A 1 -58.69 11.40 -16.59
N GLY A 2 -57.51 11.06 -17.08
CA GLY A 2 -56.64 9.90 -16.91
C GLY A 2 -55.21 10.36 -17.26
N GLU A 3 -54.25 9.49 -17.01
CA GLU A 3 -52.84 9.66 -17.35
C GLU A 3 -52.64 10.05 -18.83
N LEU A 4 -51.87 11.12 -19.05
CA LEU A 4 -51.04 11.36 -20.23
C LEU A 4 -49.70 11.80 -19.61
N GLY A 5 -48.77 10.91 -19.27
CA GLY A 5 -48.17 9.95 -20.20
C GLY A 5 -47.16 10.72 -21.04
N GLU A 6 -45.88 10.53 -20.75
CA GLU A 6 -44.70 11.18 -21.36
C GLU A 6 -44.91 11.47 -22.85
N LEU A 7 -44.68 12.73 -23.26
CA LEU A 7 -44.41 13.00 -24.66
C LEU A 7 -42.93 12.70 -24.89
N PRO A 8 -42.59 11.66 -25.68
CA PRO A 8 -41.22 11.19 -25.85
C PRO A 8 -40.38 12.26 -26.57
N ASP A 9 -39.07 12.30 -26.35
CA ASP A 9 -38.13 13.14 -27.10
C ASP A 9 -38.29 13.00 -28.64
N GLU A 10 -38.85 11.89 -29.10
CA GLU A 10 -39.26 11.65 -30.49
C GLU A 10 -40.37 12.56 -31.01
N LEU A 11 -41.29 13.11 -30.20
CA LEU A 11 -42.36 13.98 -30.71
C LEU A 11 -41.85 15.39 -31.02
N VAL A 12 -40.85 15.87 -30.26
CA VAL A 12 -40.12 17.11 -30.56
C VAL A 12 -39.27 16.93 -31.83
N LEU A 13 -38.65 15.75 -32.00
CA LEU A 13 -37.88 15.41 -33.20
C LEU A 13 -38.78 15.15 -34.43
N ASN A 14 -39.99 14.60 -34.27
CA ASN A 14 -40.91 14.29 -35.37
C ASN A 14 -41.70 15.50 -35.89
N ILE A 15 -41.92 16.54 -35.07
CA ILE A 15 -42.41 17.84 -35.58
C ILE A 15 -41.37 18.49 -36.50
N ALA A 16 -40.08 18.19 -36.30
CA ALA A 16 -39.01 18.62 -37.21
C ALA A 16 -38.85 17.70 -38.45
N ALA A 17 -39.42 16.49 -38.46
CA ALA A 17 -39.10 15.45 -39.46
C ALA A 17 -40.24 14.99 -40.38
N CYS A 18 -41.50 15.42 -40.21
CA CYS A 18 -42.57 15.05 -41.16
C CYS A 18 -43.41 16.24 -41.63
N GLY A 19 -43.49 16.37 -42.96
CA GLY A 19 -44.12 17.47 -43.65
C GLY A 19 -45.62 17.57 -43.40
N LEU A 20 -46.03 18.70 -42.85
CA LEU A 20 -47.36 19.25 -43.08
C LEU A 20 -47.19 20.43 -44.01
N GLY A 21 -47.61 20.24 -45.26
CA GLY A 21 -48.00 21.34 -46.12
C GLY A 21 -49.01 22.20 -45.38
N GLN A 22 -48.51 23.33 -44.85
CA GLN A 22 -49.21 24.46 -44.27
C GLN A 22 -50.48 24.14 -43.44
N PRO A 23 -50.36 24.10 -42.09
CA PRO A 23 -51.44 24.52 -41.22
C PRO A 23 -51.01 25.71 -40.33
N ASP A 24 -51.89 26.70 -40.32
CA ASP A 24 -51.85 28.00 -39.65
C ASP A 24 -50.96 28.12 -38.40
N LEU A 25 -49.75 28.67 -38.60
CA LEU A 25 -48.79 29.08 -37.57
C LEU A 25 -49.42 29.95 -36.47
N ASN A 26 -50.53 30.66 -36.74
CA ASN A 26 -51.18 31.53 -35.74
C ASN A 26 -52.05 30.77 -34.74
N ALA A 27 -52.52 29.56 -35.08
CA ALA A 27 -53.21 28.69 -34.13
C ALA A 27 -52.21 28.07 -33.15
N LEU A 28 -51.09 27.56 -33.68
CA LEU A 28 -49.97 27.03 -32.88
C LEU A 28 -49.38 28.13 -31.96
N ALA A 29 -49.16 29.33 -32.48
CA ALA A 29 -48.61 30.46 -31.70
C ALA A 29 -49.57 31.03 -30.63
N ARG A 30 -50.87 30.71 -30.66
CA ARG A 30 -51.84 31.08 -29.61
C ARG A 30 -51.84 30.07 -28.47
N THR A 31 -51.83 28.78 -28.78
CA THR A 31 -51.72 27.71 -27.78
C THR A 31 -50.35 27.73 -27.10
N CYS A 32 -49.29 27.97 -27.88
CA CYS A 32 -47.95 28.17 -27.34
C CYS A 32 -47.85 29.42 -26.46
N ARG A 33 -48.64 30.49 -26.68
CA ARG A 33 -48.56 31.74 -25.87
C ARG A 33 -49.03 31.57 -24.43
N HIS A 34 -50.05 30.74 -24.19
CA HIS A 34 -50.50 30.43 -22.83
C HIS A 34 -49.54 29.49 -22.09
N LEU A 35 -48.89 28.58 -22.80
CA LEU A 35 -47.79 27.77 -22.27
C LEU A 35 -46.51 28.61 -22.08
N TYR A 36 -46.25 29.60 -22.93
CA TYR A 36 -45.05 30.43 -22.92
C TYR A 36 -44.97 31.33 -21.69
N HIS A 37 -46.08 31.87 -21.19
CA HIS A 37 -46.08 32.68 -19.97
C HIS A 37 -45.97 31.83 -18.69
N ALA A 38 -46.70 30.72 -18.59
CA ALA A 38 -46.59 29.83 -17.42
C ALA A 38 -45.24 29.09 -17.38
N ALA A 39 -44.74 28.67 -18.55
CA ALA A 39 -43.41 28.08 -18.68
C ALA A 39 -42.31 29.11 -18.49
N ASN A 40 -42.44 30.36 -18.95
CA ASN A 40 -41.47 31.41 -18.64
C ASN A 40 -41.55 31.88 -17.18
N ASP A 41 -42.72 31.90 -16.53
CA ASP A 41 -42.80 32.22 -15.10
C ASP A 41 -42.25 31.06 -14.26
N CYS A 42 -42.48 29.81 -14.65
CA CYS A 42 -41.80 28.65 -14.07
C CYS A 42 -40.30 28.64 -14.36
N LEU A 43 -39.84 28.92 -15.59
CA LEU A 43 -38.42 29.06 -15.96
C LEU A 43 -37.79 30.28 -15.31
N TYR A 44 -38.51 31.36 -15.06
CA TYR A 44 -38.03 32.55 -14.35
C TYR A 44 -37.92 32.28 -12.85
N ARG A 45 -38.90 31.60 -12.24
CA ARG A 45 -38.83 31.13 -10.85
C ARG A 45 -37.76 30.03 -10.68
N TYR A 46 -37.63 29.13 -11.64
CA TYR A 46 -36.58 28.10 -11.71
C TYR A 46 -35.21 28.73 -11.91
N ASN A 47 -35.05 29.66 -12.84
CA ASN A 47 -33.79 30.39 -13.05
C ASN A 47 -33.47 31.33 -11.88
N ARG A 48 -34.46 31.89 -11.19
CA ARG A 48 -34.26 32.72 -9.99
C ARG A 48 -33.84 31.88 -8.80
N THR A 49 -34.43 30.71 -8.59
CA THR A 49 -34.01 29.75 -7.54
C THR A 49 -32.66 29.10 -7.85
N HIS A 50 -32.36 28.80 -9.11
CA HIS A 50 -31.06 28.24 -9.55
C HIS A 50 -29.93 29.29 -9.56
N ARG A 51 -30.21 30.56 -9.92
CA ARG A 51 -29.25 31.67 -9.77
C ARG A 51 -29.06 32.09 -8.33
N ASN A 52 -30.09 32.06 -7.49
CA ASN A 52 -29.94 32.38 -6.08
C ASN A 52 -29.23 31.28 -5.29
N SER A 53 -29.45 29.99 -5.61
CA SER A 53 -28.67 28.90 -5.03
C SER A 53 -27.20 28.90 -5.48
N SER A 54 -26.91 29.32 -6.71
CA SER A 54 -25.51 29.54 -7.16
C SER A 54 -24.89 30.83 -6.59
N ALA A 55 -25.65 31.90 -6.41
CA ALA A 55 -25.18 33.10 -5.71
C ALA A 55 -24.94 32.85 -4.21
N ALA A 56 -25.77 32.03 -3.56
CA ALA A 56 -25.56 31.59 -2.19
C ALA A 56 -24.34 30.68 -2.09
N ARG A 57 -24.17 29.70 -3.01
CA ARG A 57 -22.94 28.88 -3.10
C ARG A 57 -21.70 29.72 -3.36
N TRP A 58 -21.78 30.73 -4.23
CA TRP A 58 -20.69 31.66 -4.49
C TRP A 58 -20.43 32.58 -3.28
N ALA A 59 -21.46 32.98 -2.55
CA ALA A 59 -21.33 33.75 -1.32
C ALA A 59 -20.71 32.91 -0.19
N ALA A 60 -21.02 31.62 -0.09
CA ALA A 60 -20.31 30.67 0.77
C ALA A 60 -18.91 30.29 0.23
N GLY A 61 -18.64 30.43 -1.06
CA GLY A 61 -17.28 30.35 -1.60
C GLY A 61 -16.43 31.58 -1.25
N SER A 62 -17.06 32.76 -1.18
CA SER A 62 -16.39 34.04 -0.91
C SER A 62 -16.43 34.50 0.56
N GLY A 63 -17.22 33.85 1.42
CA GLY A 63 -17.37 34.20 2.83
C GLY A 63 -18.19 35.46 3.10
N SER A 64 -18.89 36.00 2.10
CA SER A 64 -19.65 37.24 2.26
C SER A 64 -21.00 37.01 2.94
N ILE A 65 -21.03 37.19 4.27
CA ILE A 65 -22.26 37.15 5.08
C ILE A 65 -23.28 38.20 4.59
N GLY A 66 -22.81 39.37 4.15
CA GLY A 66 -23.68 40.42 3.61
C GLY A 66 -24.42 39.97 2.35
N THR A 67 -23.71 39.31 1.42
CA THR A 67 -24.31 38.77 0.19
C THR A 67 -25.34 37.67 0.49
N LEU A 68 -25.08 36.84 1.51
CA LEU A 68 -26.05 35.84 1.97
C LEU A 68 -27.29 36.47 2.61
N LYS A 69 -27.14 37.49 3.44
CA LYS A 69 -28.26 38.25 4.02
C LYS A 69 -29.12 38.91 2.94
N HIS A 70 -28.49 39.48 1.90
CA HIS A 70 -29.22 40.03 0.76
C HIS A 70 -29.95 38.95 -0.04
N SER A 71 -29.34 37.77 -0.23
CA SER A 71 -29.98 36.62 -0.88
C SER A 71 -31.17 36.07 -0.06
N TRP A 72 -31.07 36.10 1.28
CA TRP A 72 -32.16 35.77 2.20
C TRP A 72 -33.35 36.73 2.02
N ALA A 73 -33.09 38.04 2.07
CA ALA A 73 -34.12 39.07 1.89
C ALA A 73 -34.81 38.99 0.52
N ALA A 74 -34.14 38.40 -0.49
CA ALA A 74 -34.69 38.20 -1.83
C ALA A 74 -35.63 36.98 -1.98
N GLY A 75 -35.87 36.24 -0.89
CA GLY A 75 -36.82 35.11 -0.82
C GLY A 75 -36.24 33.77 -1.26
N THR A 76 -34.92 33.56 -1.11
CA THR A 76 -34.29 32.27 -1.44
C THR A 76 -34.58 31.26 -0.33
N ASP A 77 -35.04 30.06 -0.69
CA ASP A 77 -35.19 28.96 0.27
C ASP A 77 -33.80 28.47 0.70
N ILE A 78 -33.38 28.98 1.85
CA ILE A 78 -32.07 28.70 2.42
C ILE A 78 -32.10 27.42 3.22
N ALA A 79 -33.24 26.88 3.67
CA ALA A 79 -33.22 25.62 4.42
C ALA A 79 -32.64 24.47 3.58
N ALA A 80 -33.15 24.29 2.35
CA ALA A 80 -32.63 23.29 1.40
C ALA A 80 -31.19 23.59 0.91
N SER A 81 -30.79 24.87 0.86
CA SER A 81 -29.45 25.28 0.40
C SER A 81 -28.42 25.31 1.53
N SER A 82 -28.84 25.57 2.77
CA SER A 82 -28.01 25.87 3.96
C SER A 82 -27.17 24.68 4.36
N MET A 83 -27.73 23.48 4.23
CA MET A 83 -27.04 22.22 4.43
C MET A 83 -25.83 22.14 3.49
N GLN A 84 -26.01 22.37 2.19
CA GLN A 84 -24.90 22.43 1.24
C GLN A 84 -23.95 23.60 1.51
N LEU A 85 -24.46 24.77 1.89
CA LEU A 85 -23.63 25.94 2.23
C LEU A 85 -22.73 25.68 3.44
N LEU A 86 -23.17 24.89 4.41
CA LEU A 86 -22.40 24.53 5.59
C LEU A 86 -21.18 23.69 5.22
N HIS A 87 -21.33 22.73 4.28
CA HIS A 87 -20.23 21.95 3.71
C HIS A 87 -19.21 22.86 3.00
N TYR A 88 -19.67 23.77 2.14
CA TYR A 88 -18.78 24.70 1.43
C TYR A 88 -18.07 25.67 2.38
N ALA A 89 -18.77 26.19 3.39
CA ALA A 89 -18.19 27.08 4.39
C ALA A 89 -17.13 26.35 5.22
N ALA A 90 -17.38 25.09 5.59
CA ALA A 90 -16.43 24.24 6.29
C ALA A 90 -15.19 23.91 5.45
N MET A 91 -15.38 23.56 4.18
CA MET A 91 -14.29 23.29 3.23
C MET A 91 -13.38 24.52 3.04
N ASN A 92 -13.96 25.72 3.01
CA ASN A 92 -13.23 26.98 2.82
C ASN A 92 -12.79 27.65 4.14
N ARG A 93 -12.88 26.95 5.28
CA ARG A 93 -12.48 27.43 6.62
C ARG A 93 -13.19 28.72 7.10
N GLN A 94 -14.41 28.98 6.64
CA GLN A 94 -15.13 30.22 6.91
C GLN A 94 -15.90 30.17 8.24
N THR A 95 -15.14 30.27 9.34
CA THR A 95 -15.66 30.15 10.71
C THR A 95 -16.83 31.09 11.01
N GLN A 96 -16.72 32.36 10.62
CA GLN A 96 -17.77 33.36 10.88
C GLN A 96 -19.06 33.05 10.11
N LEU A 97 -18.93 32.53 8.89
CA LEU A 97 -20.08 32.11 8.11
C LEU A 97 -20.74 30.89 8.73
N VAL A 98 -19.96 29.88 9.13
CA VAL A 98 -20.48 28.70 9.82
C VAL A 98 -21.23 29.10 11.10
N GLN A 99 -20.63 29.93 11.95
CA GLN A 99 -21.29 30.44 13.16
C GLN A 99 -22.61 31.15 12.84
N TYR A 100 -22.64 31.98 11.80
CA TYR A 100 -23.88 32.63 11.37
C TYR A 100 -24.92 31.60 10.91
N LEU A 101 -24.54 30.64 10.05
CA LEU A 101 -25.44 29.61 9.54
C LEU A 101 -26.03 28.75 10.66
N LEU A 102 -25.25 28.42 11.69
CA LEU A 102 -25.71 27.65 12.86
C LEU A 102 -26.74 28.39 13.72
N THR A 103 -26.86 29.73 13.62
CA THR A 103 -27.90 30.49 14.34
C THR A 103 -29.27 30.48 13.63
N LEU A 104 -29.34 29.97 12.40
CA LEU A 104 -30.55 30.00 11.58
C LEU A 104 -31.45 28.79 11.92
N GLU A 105 -32.74 29.02 12.06
CA GLU A 105 -33.71 27.95 12.33
C GLU A 105 -33.77 26.94 11.17
N GLY A 106 -33.79 25.65 11.51
CA GLY A 106 -33.92 24.56 10.54
C GLY A 106 -32.61 24.10 9.87
N VAL A 107 -31.46 24.64 10.26
CA VAL A 107 -30.15 24.17 9.77
C VAL A 107 -29.74 22.90 10.51
N ASP A 108 -29.60 21.81 9.75
CA ASP A 108 -29.01 20.57 10.24
C ASP A 108 -27.49 20.63 10.10
N ALA A 109 -26.79 20.73 11.24
CA ALA A 109 -25.34 20.82 11.30
C ALA A 109 -24.64 19.49 10.97
N ASP A 110 -25.38 18.37 11.07
CA ASP A 110 -24.92 17.01 10.80
C ASP A 110 -25.43 16.45 9.48
N HIS A 111 -26.01 17.32 8.64
CA HIS A 111 -26.48 16.93 7.33
C HIS A 111 -25.36 16.24 6.54
N LYS A 112 -25.69 15.12 5.92
CA LYS A 112 -24.79 14.36 5.07
C LYS A 112 -25.04 14.69 3.61
N ASP A 113 -23.98 14.99 2.86
CA ASP A 113 -24.04 15.19 1.41
C ASP A 113 -24.25 13.87 0.65
N GLU A 114 -24.27 13.94 -0.69
CA GLU A 114 -24.42 12.76 -1.56
C GLU A 114 -23.30 11.71 -1.40
N SER A 115 -22.17 12.10 -0.81
CA SER A 115 -21.04 11.21 -0.51
C SER A 115 -21.06 10.69 0.93
N ASP A 116 -22.13 10.97 1.69
CA ASP A 116 -22.26 10.69 3.13
C ASP A 116 -21.26 11.48 4.00
N TRP A 117 -20.75 12.61 3.51
CA TRP A 117 -19.84 13.50 4.26
C TRP A 117 -20.63 14.56 5.02
N THR A 118 -20.21 14.82 6.25
CA THR A 118 -20.74 15.92 7.08
C THR A 118 -19.89 17.18 6.92
N PRO A 119 -20.39 18.36 7.32
CA PRO A 119 -19.59 19.59 7.35
C PRO A 119 -18.34 19.42 8.22
N MET A 120 -18.42 18.62 9.30
CA MET A 120 -17.28 18.31 10.15
C MET A 120 -16.17 17.57 9.40
N PHE A 121 -16.50 16.68 8.46
CA PHE A 121 -15.47 16.01 7.65
C PHE A 121 -14.72 16.99 6.75
N TYR A 122 -15.43 17.92 6.11
CA TYR A 122 -14.77 18.97 5.31
C TYR A 122 -13.94 19.91 6.18
N ALA A 123 -14.40 20.21 7.40
CA ALA A 123 -13.63 21.00 8.36
C ALA A 123 -12.36 20.27 8.81
N CYS A 124 -12.44 18.96 9.06
CA CYS A 124 -11.28 18.14 9.42
C CYS A 124 -10.31 18.00 8.26
N ARG A 125 -10.80 17.72 7.05
CA ARG A 125 -9.99 17.61 5.83
C ARG A 125 -9.28 18.91 5.48
N SER A 126 -9.93 20.04 5.71
CA SER A 126 -9.37 21.36 5.46
C SER A 126 -8.59 21.91 6.64
N ASN A 127 -8.46 21.23 7.78
CA ASN A 127 -7.85 21.76 9.00
C ASN A 127 -8.48 23.09 9.49
N ALA A 128 -9.81 23.22 9.36
CA ALA A 128 -10.58 24.41 9.76
C ALA A 128 -10.91 24.40 11.26
N VAL A 129 -9.93 24.67 12.12
CA VAL A 129 -10.06 24.61 13.59
C VAL A 129 -11.28 25.39 14.12
N GLY A 130 -11.46 26.63 13.68
CA GLY A 130 -12.58 27.46 14.13
C GLY A 130 -13.95 26.89 13.74
N VAL A 131 -14.04 26.23 12.58
CA VAL A 131 -15.26 25.54 12.14
C VAL A 131 -15.50 24.29 13.00
N VAL A 132 -14.47 23.47 13.24
CA VAL A 132 -14.57 22.29 14.12
C VAL A 132 -15.05 22.70 15.51
N GLN A 133 -14.49 23.76 16.09
CA GLN A 133 -14.91 24.29 17.39
C GLN A 133 -16.37 24.77 17.37
N ALA A 134 -16.77 25.51 16.33
CA ALA A 134 -18.14 26.01 16.22
C ALA A 134 -19.17 24.88 16.12
N LEU A 135 -18.86 23.82 15.36
CA LEU A 135 -19.73 22.65 15.23
C LEU A 135 -19.85 21.89 16.57
N LEU A 136 -18.72 21.59 17.23
CA LEU A 136 -18.72 20.89 18.52
C LEU A 136 -19.46 21.68 19.62
N GLN A 137 -19.29 23.01 19.67
CA GLN A 137 -20.01 23.88 20.61
C GLN A 137 -21.52 23.90 20.37
N HIS A 138 -21.94 23.65 19.13
CA HIS A 138 -23.36 23.53 18.75
C HIS A 138 -23.94 22.13 19.02
N GLY A 139 -23.16 21.23 19.63
CA GLY A 139 -23.62 19.88 20.00
C GLY A 139 -23.56 18.84 18.87
N VAL A 140 -22.84 19.14 17.78
CA VAL A 140 -22.53 18.14 16.75
C VAL A 140 -21.70 17.01 17.35
N ASP A 141 -22.08 15.78 17.06
CA ASP A 141 -21.32 14.61 17.49
C ASP A 141 -19.97 14.51 16.74
N GLY A 142 -18.89 14.83 17.45
CA GLY A 142 -17.51 14.74 16.94
C GLY A 142 -17.04 13.32 16.61
N ALA A 143 -17.81 12.30 16.97
CA ALA A 143 -17.54 10.90 16.67
C ALA A 143 -18.39 10.36 15.50
N ALA A 144 -19.32 11.15 14.96
CA ALA A 144 -20.27 10.70 13.95
C ALA A 144 -19.58 10.08 12.73
N ALA A 145 -19.86 8.80 12.49
CA ALA A 145 -19.29 8.07 11.38
C ALA A 145 -20.04 8.37 10.07
N GLY A 146 -19.28 8.57 9.00
CA GLY A 146 -19.79 8.74 7.64
C GLY A 146 -19.63 7.46 6.84
N LEU A 147 -19.41 7.61 5.52
CA LEU A 147 -19.25 6.46 4.63
C LEU A 147 -18.16 5.51 5.14
N GLU A 148 -18.39 4.21 5.00
CA GLU A 148 -17.50 3.12 5.44
C GLU A 148 -17.11 3.16 6.93
N GLY A 149 -17.79 3.94 7.78
CA GLY A 149 -17.45 4.05 9.19
C GLY A 149 -16.26 4.98 9.48
N TRP A 150 -15.82 5.81 8.54
CA TRP A 150 -14.78 6.82 8.80
C TRP A 150 -15.31 7.87 9.78
N THR A 151 -14.47 8.28 10.74
CA THR A 151 -14.78 9.28 11.78
C THR A 151 -14.10 10.62 11.48
N PRO A 152 -14.54 11.75 12.03
CA PRO A 152 -13.90 13.05 11.80
C PRO A 152 -12.40 13.03 12.15
N LEU A 153 -12.04 12.34 13.23
CA LEU A 153 -10.65 12.18 13.67
C LEU A 153 -9.81 11.40 12.65
N SER A 154 -10.38 10.35 12.05
CA SER A 154 -9.69 9.57 11.01
C SER A 154 -9.52 10.35 9.70
N ILE A 155 -10.45 11.25 9.37
CA ILE A 155 -10.32 12.19 8.25
C ILE A 155 -9.20 13.20 8.54
N ALA A 156 -9.18 13.80 9.73
CA ALA A 156 -8.10 14.72 10.13
C ALA A 156 -6.73 14.05 10.05
N ALA A 157 -6.63 12.81 10.52
CA ALA A 157 -5.41 11.99 10.46
C ALA A 157 -4.98 11.65 9.02
N SER A 158 -5.92 11.43 8.10
CA SER A 158 -5.64 11.13 6.68
C SER A 158 -5.10 12.32 5.89
N PHE A 159 -5.24 13.55 6.41
CA PHE A 159 -4.85 14.79 5.74
C PHE A 159 -3.88 15.64 6.58
N ASP A 160 -3.22 15.03 7.57
CA ASP A 160 -2.26 15.70 8.47
C ASP A 160 -2.81 16.98 9.13
N SER A 161 -4.12 17.00 9.40
CA SER A 161 -4.82 18.16 9.96
C SER A 161 -4.67 18.17 11.48
N CYS A 162 -3.46 18.46 11.93
CA CYS A 162 -2.99 18.37 13.31
C CYS A 162 -3.89 19.14 14.29
N GLU A 163 -4.17 20.41 14.01
CA GLU A 163 -4.90 21.29 14.93
C GLU A 163 -6.39 20.92 15.01
N ALA A 164 -6.98 20.44 13.91
CA ALA A 164 -8.31 19.85 13.92
C ALA A 164 -8.35 18.56 14.75
N ALA A 165 -7.36 17.67 14.58
CA ALA A 165 -7.24 16.45 15.38
C ALA A 165 -7.11 16.77 16.88
N GLU A 166 -6.20 17.66 17.27
CA GLU A 166 -6.07 18.10 18.67
C GLU A 166 -7.39 18.65 19.23
N THR A 167 -8.12 19.43 18.43
CA THR A 167 -9.38 20.01 18.86
C THR A 167 -10.44 18.94 19.12
N LEU A 168 -10.55 17.92 18.25
CA LEU A 168 -11.44 16.78 18.45
C LEU A 168 -11.07 16.00 19.72
N ILE A 169 -9.77 15.74 19.93
CA ILE A 169 -9.25 15.03 21.10
C ILE A 169 -9.60 15.79 22.39
N ARG A 170 -9.40 17.12 22.42
CA ARG A 170 -9.75 17.98 23.56
C ARG A 170 -11.24 17.94 23.91
N HIS A 171 -12.10 17.66 22.94
CA HIS A 171 -13.55 17.51 23.17
C HIS A 171 -13.97 16.04 23.47
N GLY A 172 -13.01 15.14 23.70
CA GLY A 172 -13.28 13.77 24.15
C GLY A 172 -13.73 12.82 23.04
N VAL A 173 -13.45 13.12 21.77
CA VAL A 173 -13.72 12.19 20.67
C VAL A 173 -12.87 10.92 20.84
N PRO A 174 -13.47 9.72 20.83
CA PRO A 174 -12.73 8.48 21.02
C PRO A 174 -11.66 8.25 19.94
N LEU A 175 -10.45 7.88 20.36
CA LEU A 175 -9.26 7.76 19.50
C LEU A 175 -9.26 6.49 18.63
N ASP A 176 -9.78 5.40 19.20
CA ASP A 176 -9.59 4.03 18.70
C ASP A 176 -10.81 3.49 17.96
N MET A 177 -11.73 4.36 17.52
CA MET A 177 -12.84 3.94 16.66
C MET A 177 -12.32 3.38 15.35
N GLN A 178 -12.86 2.23 14.96
CA GLN A 178 -12.51 1.53 13.75
C GLN A 178 -13.58 1.76 12.67
N SER A 179 -13.13 2.06 11.45
CA SER A 179 -13.99 2.01 10.27
C SER A 179 -14.36 0.57 9.92
N GLN A 180 -15.18 0.37 8.89
CA GLN A 180 -15.60 -0.97 8.42
C GLN A 180 -14.42 -1.86 8.01
N ASN A 181 -13.29 -1.27 7.59
CA ASN A 181 -12.06 -2.02 7.30
C ASN A 181 -11.13 -2.14 8.51
N GLY A 182 -11.59 -1.81 9.72
CA GLY A 182 -10.79 -1.89 10.94
C GLY A 182 -9.79 -0.74 11.13
N SER A 183 -9.73 0.26 10.23
CA SER A 183 -8.75 1.34 10.33
C SER A 183 -9.12 2.35 11.41
N THR A 184 -8.19 2.61 12.33
CA THR A 184 -8.26 3.71 13.31
C THR A 184 -7.71 5.02 12.72
N ALA A 185 -7.86 6.13 13.44
CA ALA A 185 -7.25 7.40 13.06
C ALA A 185 -5.71 7.30 12.97
N LEU A 186 -5.07 6.61 13.93
CA LEU A 186 -3.62 6.40 13.91
C LEU A 186 -3.17 5.57 12.71
N LYS A 187 -3.96 4.56 12.30
CA LYS A 187 -3.69 3.79 11.09
C LYS A 187 -3.78 4.66 9.83
N ALA A 188 -4.76 5.56 9.79
CA ALA A 188 -4.94 6.50 8.68
C ALA A 188 -3.75 7.46 8.54
N ALA A 189 -3.29 8.05 9.65
CA ALA A 189 -2.07 8.85 9.72
C ALA A 189 -0.84 8.05 9.23
N SER A 190 -0.75 6.79 9.64
CA SER A 190 0.38 5.93 9.29
C SER A 190 0.41 5.52 7.81
N ARG A 191 -0.77 5.37 7.19
CA ARG A 191 -0.89 5.12 5.75
C ARG A 191 -0.50 6.36 4.93
N GLY A 192 -0.82 7.56 5.44
CA GLY A 192 -0.43 8.83 4.83
C GLY A 192 1.02 9.24 5.08
N CYS A 193 1.77 8.50 5.91
CA CYS A 193 3.13 8.85 6.32
C CYS A 193 3.22 10.20 7.02
N PHE A 194 2.29 10.48 7.94
CA PHE A 194 2.20 11.75 8.67
C PHE A 194 2.61 11.63 10.16
N PRO A 195 3.92 11.68 10.49
CA PRO A 195 4.40 11.72 11.87
C PRO A 195 3.79 12.82 12.77
N PRO A 196 3.50 14.05 12.30
CA PRO A 196 2.96 15.10 13.15
C PRO A 196 1.61 14.73 13.78
N VAL A 197 0.60 14.40 12.97
CA VAL A 197 -0.71 13.99 13.51
C VAL A 197 -0.66 12.65 14.24
N ALA A 198 0.20 11.71 13.82
CA ALA A 198 0.41 10.46 14.56
C ALA A 198 0.94 10.71 15.97
N ARG A 199 1.82 11.70 16.15
CA ARG A 199 2.36 12.08 17.47
C ARG A 199 1.26 12.58 18.39
N ILE A 200 0.42 13.47 17.89
CA ILE A 200 -0.72 14.01 18.63
C ILE A 200 -1.65 12.87 19.09
N LEU A 201 -1.95 11.90 18.22
CA LEU A 201 -2.80 10.76 18.55
C LEU A 201 -2.16 9.85 19.62
N LEU A 202 -0.86 9.56 19.51
CA LEU A 202 -0.14 8.70 20.45
C LEU A 202 0.05 9.38 21.81
N GLU A 203 0.37 10.67 21.84
CA GLU A 203 0.46 11.48 23.08
C GLU A 203 -0.90 11.56 23.79
N ALA A 204 -2.01 11.50 23.03
CA ALA A 204 -3.36 11.41 23.58
C ALA A 204 -3.74 10.00 24.07
N GLY A 205 -2.90 8.99 23.83
CA GLY A 205 -3.10 7.61 24.29
C GLY A 205 -3.80 6.68 23.28
N ALA A 206 -3.76 6.98 21.98
CA ALA A 206 -4.26 6.07 20.95
C ALA A 206 -3.48 4.75 20.95
N ASN A 207 -4.18 3.62 20.79
CA ASN A 207 -3.54 2.30 20.82
C ASN A 207 -2.85 2.00 19.46
N PRO A 208 -1.51 1.84 19.41
CA PRO A 208 -0.77 1.57 18.17
C PRO A 208 -0.94 0.14 17.64
N ASP A 209 -1.54 -0.77 18.40
CA ASP A 209 -1.56 -2.21 18.11
C ASP A 209 -2.91 -2.70 17.58
N ILE A 210 -3.88 -1.80 17.35
CA ILE A 210 -5.18 -2.17 16.79
C ILE A 210 -5.03 -2.59 15.32
N PRO A 211 -5.34 -3.84 14.96
CA PRO A 211 -5.22 -4.32 13.59
C PRO A 211 -6.39 -3.83 12.74
N ALA A 212 -6.06 -3.32 11.55
CA ALA A 212 -7.01 -3.12 10.47
C ALA A 212 -7.13 -4.38 9.59
N PHE A 213 -7.91 -4.30 8.51
CA PHE A 213 -8.08 -5.34 7.51
C PHE A 213 -6.73 -5.93 7.07
N GLY A 214 -6.64 -7.26 7.00
CA GLY A 214 -5.39 -7.93 6.69
C GLY A 214 -4.44 -8.07 7.90
N GLY A 215 -4.85 -7.71 9.11
CA GLY A 215 -3.98 -7.68 10.30
C GLY A 215 -3.00 -6.51 10.34
N TRP A 216 -3.26 -5.43 9.59
CA TRP A 216 -2.34 -4.31 9.45
C TRP A 216 -2.42 -3.34 10.63
N VAL A 217 -1.36 -3.26 11.43
CA VAL A 217 -1.16 -2.19 12.43
C VAL A 217 -0.36 -1.00 11.86
N PRO A 218 -0.44 0.21 12.46
CA PRO A 218 0.39 1.37 12.15
C PRO A 218 1.87 1.09 11.80
N LEU A 219 2.57 0.28 12.61
CA LEU A 219 4.00 0.03 12.43
C LEU A 219 4.32 -0.73 11.13
N HIS A 220 3.40 -1.59 10.64
CA HIS A 220 3.54 -2.21 9.32
C HIS A 220 3.54 -1.19 8.18
N SER A 221 2.72 -0.12 8.30
CA SER A 221 2.72 0.96 7.30
C SER A 221 4.00 1.78 7.35
N ALA A 222 4.47 2.12 8.55
CA ALA A 222 5.75 2.83 8.70
C ALA A 222 6.91 2.02 8.08
N ALA A 223 6.95 0.71 8.31
CA ALA A 223 7.92 -0.20 7.72
C ALA A 223 7.83 -0.28 6.19
N LYS A 224 6.64 -0.57 5.65
CA LYS A 224 6.42 -0.73 4.20
C LYS A 224 6.72 0.53 3.39
N TYR A 225 6.47 1.71 3.96
CA TYR A 225 6.74 2.98 3.28
C TYR A 225 8.09 3.60 3.66
N GLY A 226 8.91 2.91 4.46
CA GLY A 226 10.25 3.37 4.87
C GLY A 226 10.26 4.65 5.71
N ASN A 227 9.17 4.95 6.44
CA ASN A 227 9.05 6.16 7.24
C ASN A 227 9.69 5.98 8.63
N LEU A 228 10.99 6.27 8.72
CA LEU A 228 11.75 6.18 9.97
C LEU A 228 11.18 7.07 11.09
N PRO A 229 10.87 8.37 10.88
CA PRO A 229 10.30 9.20 11.94
C PRO A 229 9.02 8.62 12.56
N LEU A 230 8.15 8.04 11.72
CA LEU A 230 6.92 7.41 12.20
C LEU A 230 7.20 6.09 12.93
N ALA A 231 8.12 5.26 12.41
CA ALA A 231 8.51 4.01 13.05
C ALA A 231 9.08 4.26 14.46
N GLU A 232 10.03 5.20 14.60
CA GLU A 232 10.58 5.58 15.90
C GLU A 232 9.51 6.09 16.87
N LEU A 233 8.58 6.90 16.37
CA LEU A 233 7.50 7.46 17.18
C LEU A 233 6.57 6.36 17.71
N LEU A 234 6.19 5.39 16.87
CA LEU A 234 5.36 4.26 17.26
C LEU A 234 6.08 3.37 18.29
N ILE A 235 7.35 3.07 18.08
CA ILE A 235 8.16 2.25 19.02
C ILE A 235 8.32 2.97 20.36
N LYS A 236 8.59 4.29 20.36
CA LYS A 236 8.66 5.11 21.58
C LYS A 236 7.32 5.15 22.33
N SER A 237 6.21 4.98 21.61
CA SER A 237 4.86 4.89 22.15
C SER A 237 4.45 3.44 22.47
N ASN A 238 5.43 2.56 22.65
CA ASN A 238 5.25 1.19 23.14
C ASN A 238 4.47 0.26 22.19
N ALA A 239 4.48 0.56 20.87
CA ALA A 239 3.92 -0.32 19.84
C ALA A 239 4.64 -1.67 19.80
N ASN A 240 3.88 -2.75 19.64
CA ASN A 240 4.42 -4.09 19.55
C ASN A 240 5.09 -4.32 18.18
N ILE A 241 6.40 -4.51 18.20
CA ILE A 241 7.24 -4.70 17.01
C ILE A 241 7.07 -6.06 16.33
N GLU A 242 6.43 -7.03 17.00
CA GLU A 242 6.31 -8.43 16.57
C GLU A 242 4.93 -8.81 16.01
N ILE A 243 4.01 -7.85 15.90
CA ILE A 243 2.68 -8.12 15.35
C ILE A 243 2.83 -8.64 13.92
N ARG A 244 2.14 -9.73 13.61
CA ARG A 244 2.10 -10.32 12.27
C ARG A 244 0.78 -9.96 11.59
N GLN A 245 0.86 -9.44 10.37
CA GLN A 245 -0.30 -9.33 9.48
C GLN A 245 -0.73 -10.72 8.97
N GLU A 246 -1.88 -10.85 8.30
CA GLU A 246 -2.48 -12.14 7.89
C GLU A 246 -1.57 -13.10 7.09
N ARG A 247 -0.65 -12.59 6.26
CA ARG A 247 0.37 -13.42 5.56
C ARG A 247 1.62 -13.70 6.41
N GLY A 248 1.58 -13.38 7.70
CA GLY A 248 2.62 -13.63 8.68
C GLY A 248 3.79 -12.64 8.67
N TYR A 249 3.73 -11.56 7.88
CA TYR A 249 4.82 -10.59 7.86
C TYR A 249 4.82 -9.76 9.15
N THR A 250 6.00 -9.63 9.75
CA THR A 250 6.27 -8.63 10.80
C THR A 250 6.60 -7.28 10.17
N PRO A 251 6.60 -6.17 10.93
CA PRO A 251 7.15 -4.90 10.49
C PRO A 251 8.57 -5.01 9.94
N LEU A 252 9.44 -5.84 10.55
CA LEU A 252 10.80 -6.08 10.05
C LEU A 252 10.79 -6.68 8.64
N ALA A 253 9.97 -7.71 8.41
CA ALA A 253 9.86 -8.36 7.10
C ALA A 253 9.37 -7.38 6.01
N LEU A 254 8.40 -6.50 6.34
CA LEU A 254 7.94 -5.47 5.40
C LEU A 254 8.98 -4.38 5.14
N ALA A 255 9.77 -4.01 6.14
CA ALA A 255 10.86 -3.04 5.97
C ALA A 255 11.96 -3.60 5.04
N ILE A 256 12.21 -4.92 5.11
CA ILE A 256 13.13 -5.62 4.21
C ILE A 256 12.58 -5.66 2.78
N GLU A 257 11.30 -6.01 2.58
CA GLU A 257 10.68 -5.96 1.25
C GLU A 257 10.69 -4.56 0.63
N ALA A 258 10.60 -3.52 1.45
CA ALA A 258 10.69 -2.13 1.02
C ALA A 258 12.12 -1.60 0.88
N GLU A 259 13.14 -2.42 1.18
CA GLU A 259 14.57 -2.05 1.22
C GLU A 259 14.85 -0.83 2.12
N ALA A 260 14.05 -0.64 3.16
CA ALA A 260 14.10 0.53 4.05
C ALA A 260 15.16 0.36 5.15
N ILE A 261 16.44 0.38 4.77
CA ILE A 261 17.60 0.16 5.68
C ILE A 261 17.50 0.95 7.00
N PRO A 262 17.16 2.26 7.02
CA PRO A 262 17.07 2.99 8.28
C PRO A 262 15.99 2.43 9.22
N VAL A 263 14.85 1.99 8.67
CA VAL A 263 13.77 1.38 9.46
C VAL A 263 14.14 -0.02 9.92
N ILE A 264 14.83 -0.82 9.07
CA ILE A 264 15.37 -2.13 9.44
C ILE A 264 16.31 -2.00 10.64
N GLN A 265 17.28 -1.08 10.57
CA GLN A 265 18.20 -0.82 11.67
C GLN A 265 17.46 -0.36 12.93
N CYS A 266 16.47 0.53 12.79
CA CYS A 266 15.64 0.99 13.91
C CYS A 266 14.90 -0.18 14.60
N LEU A 267 14.21 -1.03 13.84
CA LEU A 267 13.48 -2.19 14.37
C LEU A 267 14.43 -3.18 15.07
N LEU A 268 15.55 -3.52 14.44
CA LEU A 268 16.54 -4.44 15.01
C LEU A 268 17.19 -3.86 16.28
N ASN A 269 17.41 -2.54 16.35
CA ASN A 269 17.95 -1.88 17.55
C ASN A 269 16.97 -1.93 18.73
N HIS A 270 15.66 -2.04 18.46
CA HIS A 270 14.62 -2.16 19.48
C HIS A 270 14.20 -3.60 19.75
N GLY A 271 14.98 -4.59 19.28
CA GLY A 271 14.81 -5.99 19.63
C GLY A 271 13.85 -6.78 18.73
N ALA A 272 13.60 -6.32 17.49
CA ALA A 272 12.83 -7.10 16.54
C ALA A 272 13.50 -8.46 16.26
N ASP A 273 12.72 -9.54 16.23
CA ASP A 273 13.23 -10.88 16.00
C ASP A 273 13.75 -11.03 14.56
N VAL A 274 15.08 -11.11 14.45
CA VAL A 274 15.82 -11.24 13.19
C VAL A 274 15.51 -12.55 12.45
N ASN A 275 14.88 -13.52 13.12
CA ASN A 275 14.52 -14.83 12.57
C ASN A 275 13.00 -15.02 12.43
N ALA A 276 12.19 -13.98 12.63
CA ALA A 276 10.74 -14.07 12.55
C ALA A 276 10.26 -14.43 11.13
N VAL A 277 9.67 -15.62 10.99
CA VAL A 277 9.22 -16.14 9.70
C VAL A 277 7.81 -15.67 9.31
N THR A 278 7.60 -15.51 8.00
CA THR A 278 6.26 -15.30 7.42
C THR A 278 5.43 -16.59 7.41
N SER A 279 4.13 -16.51 7.08
CA SER A 279 3.28 -17.70 6.96
C SER A 279 3.72 -18.65 5.84
N ALA A 280 4.46 -18.14 4.84
CA ALA A 280 5.10 -18.95 3.80
C ALA A 280 6.47 -19.51 4.22
N GLY A 281 6.86 -19.31 5.49
CA GLY A 281 8.12 -19.79 6.05
C GLY A 281 9.33 -18.97 5.65
N TRP A 282 9.18 -17.75 5.11
CA TRP A 282 10.34 -16.93 4.74
C TRP A 282 10.94 -16.24 5.95
N SER A 283 12.22 -16.49 6.24
CA SER A 283 12.96 -15.70 7.23
C SER A 283 13.36 -14.33 6.67
N PRO A 284 13.67 -13.35 7.54
CA PRO A 284 14.16 -12.04 7.12
C PRO A 284 15.41 -12.14 6.22
N LEU A 285 16.30 -13.08 6.52
CA LEU A 285 17.52 -13.33 5.73
C LEU A 285 17.22 -13.97 4.37
N CYS A 286 16.23 -14.86 4.27
CA CYS A 286 15.76 -15.38 2.98
C CYS A 286 15.17 -14.28 2.10
N LEU A 287 14.36 -13.38 2.67
CA LEU A 287 13.81 -12.22 1.94
C LEU A 287 14.94 -11.33 1.42
N ALA A 288 15.90 -10.96 2.26
CA ALA A 288 17.04 -10.13 1.86
C ALA A 288 17.92 -10.78 0.77
N ALA A 289 18.14 -12.09 0.85
CA ALA A 289 18.90 -12.85 -0.14
C ALA A 289 18.18 -12.93 -1.51
N ASP A 290 16.85 -13.03 -1.52
CA ASP A 290 16.05 -13.04 -2.75
C ASP A 290 16.04 -11.67 -3.43
N ILE A 291 15.81 -10.60 -2.65
CA ILE A 291 15.87 -9.21 -3.11
C ILE A 291 17.26 -8.91 -3.70
N GLY A 292 18.31 -9.41 -3.05
CA GLY A 292 19.69 -9.24 -3.51
C GLY A 292 20.37 -7.99 -2.97
N ASN A 293 19.92 -7.46 -1.84
CA ASN A 293 20.51 -6.28 -1.20
C ASN A 293 21.57 -6.70 -0.16
N GLU A 294 22.84 -6.48 -0.51
CA GLU A 294 24.00 -6.88 0.30
C GLU A 294 24.04 -6.21 1.68
N GLU A 295 23.65 -4.93 1.77
CA GLU A 295 23.69 -4.17 3.03
C GLU A 295 22.70 -4.73 4.04
N ILE A 296 21.49 -5.08 3.58
CA ILE A 296 20.46 -5.71 4.43
C ILE A 296 20.95 -7.09 4.89
N VAL A 297 21.50 -7.91 3.98
CA VAL A 297 22.05 -9.24 4.34
C VAL A 297 23.13 -9.12 5.41
N LYS A 298 24.11 -8.23 5.22
CA LYS A 298 25.18 -8.00 6.20
C LYS A 298 24.62 -7.55 7.54
N THR A 299 23.71 -6.59 7.53
CA THR A 299 23.06 -6.09 8.75
C THR A 299 22.35 -7.22 9.49
N LEU A 300 21.59 -8.08 8.80
CA LEU A 300 20.90 -9.21 9.44
C LEU A 300 21.88 -10.24 10.01
N LEU A 301 22.94 -10.58 9.26
CA LEU A 301 23.98 -11.52 9.72
C LEU A 301 24.73 -11.00 10.96
N GLU A 302 25.06 -9.71 10.99
CA GLU A 302 25.68 -9.06 12.15
C GLU A 302 24.77 -9.05 13.38
N ARG A 303 23.44 -9.09 13.19
CA ARG A 303 22.44 -9.23 14.27
C ARG A 303 22.11 -10.69 14.61
N GLY A 304 22.84 -11.66 14.07
CA GLY A 304 22.67 -13.07 14.41
C GLY A 304 21.53 -13.77 13.68
N ALA A 305 21.19 -13.33 12.47
CA ALA A 305 20.26 -14.06 11.60
C ALA A 305 20.76 -15.49 11.34
N ASP A 306 19.86 -16.46 11.45
CA ASP A 306 20.15 -17.87 11.17
C ASP A 306 20.30 -18.09 9.66
N HIS A 307 21.55 -18.22 9.23
CA HIS A 307 21.91 -18.50 7.83
C HIS A 307 21.67 -19.96 7.42
N SER A 308 21.33 -20.84 8.36
CA SER A 308 20.98 -22.25 8.09
C SER A 308 19.47 -22.48 7.96
N PHE A 309 18.68 -21.44 8.26
CA PHE A 309 17.23 -21.50 8.19
C PHE A 309 16.77 -21.84 6.76
N ALA A 310 15.79 -22.74 6.64
CA ALA A 310 15.25 -23.16 5.36
C ALA A 310 13.73 -23.00 5.31
N ILE A 311 13.21 -22.40 4.23
CA ILE A 311 11.77 -22.17 4.02
C ILE A 311 11.05 -23.48 3.62
N SER A 312 9.71 -23.47 3.47
CA SER A 312 9.00 -24.62 2.87
C SER A 312 9.55 -24.90 1.46
N ASN A 313 10.02 -26.14 1.20
CA ASN A 313 10.89 -26.58 0.08
C ASN A 313 12.40 -26.56 0.38
N GLU A 314 12.79 -26.26 1.61
CA GLU A 314 14.15 -26.37 2.15
C GLU A 314 15.20 -25.46 1.47
N TRP A 315 14.76 -24.32 0.93
CA TRP A 315 15.69 -23.31 0.41
C TRP A 315 16.23 -22.45 1.56
N ALA A 316 17.54 -22.46 1.75
CA ALA A 316 18.23 -21.56 2.65
C ALA A 316 18.63 -20.25 1.92
N PRO A 317 18.99 -19.18 2.66
CA PRO A 317 19.44 -17.92 2.07
C PRO A 317 20.55 -18.08 1.02
N LEU A 318 21.49 -19.01 1.25
CA LEU A 318 22.58 -19.28 0.31
C LEU A 318 22.05 -19.87 -1.01
N ASN A 319 21.07 -20.77 -0.96
CA ASN A 319 20.47 -21.35 -2.17
C ASN A 319 19.82 -20.27 -3.02
N LEU A 320 19.07 -19.35 -2.39
CA LEU A 320 18.41 -18.23 -3.06
C LEU A 320 19.43 -17.28 -3.70
N ALA A 321 20.45 -16.86 -2.94
CA ALA A 321 21.50 -15.98 -3.43
C ALA A 321 22.28 -16.61 -4.60
N ALA A 322 22.61 -17.90 -4.48
CA ALA A 322 23.33 -18.63 -5.51
C ALA A 322 22.48 -18.85 -6.76
N TYR A 323 21.20 -19.17 -6.59
CA TYR A 323 20.23 -19.30 -7.67
C TYR A 323 20.03 -17.98 -8.44
N ASN A 324 20.06 -16.84 -7.75
CA ASN A 324 19.95 -15.52 -8.35
C ASN A 324 21.30 -14.93 -8.81
N GLY A 325 22.40 -15.66 -8.64
CA GLY A 325 23.75 -15.25 -9.08
C GLY A 325 24.36 -14.09 -8.29
N LYS A 326 23.93 -13.87 -7.04
CA LYS A 326 24.34 -12.76 -6.18
C LYS A 326 25.67 -13.08 -5.48
N MET A 327 26.78 -12.89 -6.17
CA MET A 327 28.12 -13.25 -5.69
C MET A 327 28.45 -12.64 -4.33
N GLU A 328 28.14 -11.36 -4.13
CA GLU A 328 28.47 -10.61 -2.93
C GLU A 328 27.73 -11.16 -1.70
N ILE A 329 26.49 -11.58 -1.89
CA ILE A 329 25.65 -12.20 -0.84
C ILE A 329 26.13 -13.62 -0.55
N VAL A 330 26.50 -14.39 -1.57
CA VAL A 330 27.11 -15.71 -1.40
C VAL A 330 28.40 -15.58 -0.59
N ASP A 331 29.25 -14.61 -0.91
CA ASP A 331 30.48 -14.33 -0.18
C ASP A 331 30.22 -13.93 1.27
N ALA A 332 29.22 -13.08 1.53
CA ALA A 332 28.82 -12.72 2.88
C ALA A 332 28.36 -13.95 3.67
N LEU A 333 27.42 -14.73 3.12
CA LEU A 333 26.87 -15.92 3.79
C LEU A 333 27.96 -16.96 4.09
N LEU A 334 28.86 -17.24 3.14
CA LEU A 334 29.98 -18.17 3.34
C LEU A 334 30.96 -17.69 4.42
N LYS A 335 31.24 -16.37 4.49
CA LYS A 335 32.10 -15.78 5.53
C LYS A 335 31.51 -15.94 6.93
N PHE A 336 30.18 -15.86 7.04
CA PHE A 336 29.46 -16.05 8.31
C PHE A 336 29.22 -17.53 8.65
N GLY A 337 29.72 -18.48 7.84
CA GLY A 337 29.68 -19.91 8.14
C GLY A 337 28.49 -20.66 7.55
N ALA A 338 27.77 -20.09 6.58
CA ALA A 338 26.75 -20.83 5.84
C ALA A 338 27.37 -22.04 5.13
N LEU A 339 26.67 -23.18 5.18
CA LEU A 339 27.10 -24.38 4.47
C LEU A 339 27.04 -24.13 2.97
N PRO A 340 28.08 -24.45 2.18
CA PRO A 340 28.08 -24.24 0.72
C PRO A 340 26.93 -24.95 -0.02
N ASP A 341 26.44 -26.05 0.56
CA ASP A 341 25.30 -26.80 0.02
C ASP A 341 23.95 -26.16 0.40
N GLY A 342 23.94 -25.17 1.30
CA GLY A 342 22.75 -24.44 1.77
C GLY A 342 22.10 -25.06 3.00
N CYS A 343 21.62 -26.30 2.90
CA CYS A 343 20.98 -27.04 4.00
C CYS A 343 21.31 -28.54 3.93
N LYS A 344 21.06 -29.29 5.02
CA LYS A 344 21.50 -30.70 5.15
C LYS A 344 20.71 -31.70 4.30
N ASP A 345 19.45 -31.43 3.97
CA ASP A 345 18.53 -32.46 3.44
C ASP A 345 18.14 -32.27 1.96
N VAL A 346 17.96 -31.04 1.45
CA VAL A 346 17.65 -30.75 0.02
C VAL A 346 18.68 -29.83 -0.67
N GLY A 347 19.73 -29.40 0.03
CA GLY A 347 20.91 -28.68 -0.51
C GLY A 347 21.67 -29.42 -1.62
N ARG A 348 21.13 -30.54 -2.09
CA ARG A 348 21.67 -31.41 -3.10
C ARG A 348 21.86 -30.75 -4.47
N ASN A 349 21.07 -29.73 -4.80
CA ASN A 349 21.09 -29.15 -6.15
C ASN A 349 21.58 -27.69 -6.20
N THR A 350 22.13 -27.10 -5.13
CA THR A 350 22.58 -25.69 -5.12
C THR A 350 23.57 -25.40 -6.24
N ILE A 351 24.63 -26.19 -6.29
CA ILE A 351 25.64 -26.07 -7.33
C ILE A 351 25.08 -26.43 -8.71
N VAL A 352 24.21 -27.42 -8.81
CA VAL A 352 23.57 -27.80 -10.09
C VAL A 352 22.71 -26.65 -10.63
N ASN A 353 21.90 -26.03 -9.78
CA ASN A 353 21.03 -24.92 -10.13
C ASN A 353 21.83 -23.67 -10.53
N THR A 354 22.95 -23.39 -9.84
CA THR A 354 23.87 -22.31 -10.23
C THR A 354 24.47 -22.56 -11.62
N ILE A 355 24.86 -23.82 -11.89
CA ILE A 355 25.36 -24.22 -13.20
C ILE A 355 24.25 -24.08 -14.24
N ASP A 356 23.03 -24.55 -14.01
CA ASP A 356 21.91 -24.44 -14.96
C ASP A 356 21.64 -22.99 -15.37
N ARG A 357 21.71 -22.06 -14.41
CA ARG A 357 21.49 -20.63 -14.66
C ARG A 357 22.70 -19.89 -15.21
N GLY A 358 23.88 -20.52 -15.20
CA GLY A 358 25.10 -19.96 -15.79
C GLY A 358 25.90 -19.09 -14.82
N HIS A 359 25.61 -19.17 -13.53
CA HIS A 359 26.36 -18.47 -12.48
C HIS A 359 27.64 -19.24 -12.14
N LEU A 360 28.53 -19.38 -13.14
CA LEU A 360 29.71 -20.25 -13.05
C LEU A 360 30.71 -19.77 -12.00
N GLU A 361 30.88 -18.47 -11.82
CA GLU A 361 31.77 -17.93 -10.78
C GLU A 361 31.24 -18.26 -9.38
N VAL A 362 29.92 -18.17 -9.18
CA VAL A 362 29.29 -18.58 -7.91
C VAL A 362 29.51 -20.08 -7.69
N ALA A 363 29.29 -20.90 -8.72
CA ALA A 363 29.53 -22.35 -8.65
C ALA A 363 30.99 -22.67 -8.28
N LYS A 364 31.97 -22.00 -8.91
CA LYS A 364 33.39 -22.13 -8.57
C LYS A 364 33.66 -21.74 -7.12
N LYS A 365 33.04 -20.66 -6.63
CA LYS A 365 33.20 -20.22 -5.24
C LYS A 365 32.64 -21.25 -4.25
N LEU A 366 31.47 -21.81 -4.53
CA LEU A 366 30.90 -22.88 -3.72
C LEU A 366 31.84 -24.09 -3.65
N LEU A 367 32.46 -24.50 -4.77
CA LEU A 367 33.46 -25.57 -4.79
C LEU A 367 34.68 -25.28 -3.90
N LEU A 368 35.21 -24.06 -3.96
CA LEU A 368 36.34 -23.64 -3.13
C LEU A 368 36.03 -23.73 -1.63
N HIS A 369 34.77 -23.52 -1.25
CA HIS A 369 34.31 -23.62 0.12
C HIS A 369 33.84 -25.03 0.51
N GLY A 370 34.01 -26.04 -0.37
CA GLY A 370 33.73 -27.44 -0.06
C GLY A 370 32.33 -27.93 -0.45
N ALA A 371 31.66 -27.26 -1.39
CA ALA A 371 30.40 -27.77 -1.94
C ALA A 371 30.56 -29.13 -2.59
N ARG A 372 29.55 -29.98 -2.42
CA ARG A 372 29.58 -31.35 -2.92
C ARG A 372 29.44 -31.41 -4.43
N VAL A 373 30.35 -32.16 -5.07
CA VAL A 373 30.41 -32.41 -6.52
C VAL A 373 29.75 -33.72 -6.94
N ASP A 374 29.53 -34.61 -5.98
CA ASP A 374 28.96 -35.94 -6.18
C ASP A 374 27.43 -35.96 -6.13
N VAL A 375 26.81 -34.79 -5.93
CA VAL A 375 25.39 -34.75 -5.70
C VAL A 375 24.60 -35.10 -6.96
N ARG A 376 23.47 -35.77 -6.79
CA ARG A 376 22.62 -36.21 -7.88
C ARG A 376 21.27 -35.52 -7.81
N THR A 377 20.86 -34.95 -8.94
CA THR A 377 19.49 -34.45 -9.13
C THR A 377 18.48 -35.61 -9.14
N ASP A 378 17.19 -35.30 -9.17
CA ASP A 378 16.12 -36.31 -9.31
C ASP A 378 16.26 -37.17 -10.58
N LYS A 379 16.99 -36.65 -11.59
CA LYS A 379 17.33 -37.36 -12.83
C LYS A 379 18.62 -38.18 -12.73
N GLY A 380 19.25 -38.24 -11.56
CA GLY A 380 20.51 -38.92 -11.32
C GLY A 380 21.77 -38.17 -11.80
N GLU A 381 21.63 -36.98 -12.37
CA GLU A 381 22.74 -36.24 -12.97
C GLU A 381 23.60 -35.52 -11.92
N THR A 382 24.92 -35.56 -12.11
CA THR A 382 25.89 -34.81 -11.29
C THR A 382 26.10 -33.38 -11.80
N PRO A 383 26.60 -32.45 -10.95
CA PRO A 383 26.97 -31.08 -11.36
C PRO A 383 27.86 -31.04 -12.61
N LEU A 384 28.83 -31.94 -12.69
CA LEU A 384 29.73 -32.04 -13.83
C LEU A 384 29.01 -32.49 -15.12
N LEU A 385 28.19 -33.54 -15.04
CA LEU A 385 27.41 -34.01 -16.18
C LEU A 385 26.46 -32.91 -16.68
N ARG A 386 25.92 -32.12 -15.75
CA ARG A 386 25.08 -30.97 -16.07
C ARG A 386 25.85 -29.86 -16.77
N ALA A 387 27.06 -29.53 -16.31
CA ALA A 387 27.91 -28.52 -16.94
C ALA A 387 28.27 -28.91 -18.40
N VAL A 388 28.58 -30.18 -18.64
CA VAL A 388 28.85 -30.70 -19.99
C VAL A 388 27.60 -30.60 -20.88
N ARG A 389 26.43 -31.03 -20.39
CA ARG A 389 25.16 -30.98 -21.14
C ARG A 389 24.74 -29.55 -21.48
N THR A 390 25.02 -28.60 -20.59
CA THR A 390 24.68 -27.18 -20.77
C THR A 390 25.77 -26.38 -21.48
N MET A 391 26.83 -27.05 -22.00
CA MET A 391 27.97 -26.46 -22.70
C MET A 391 28.75 -25.41 -21.88
N LYS A 392 28.80 -25.57 -20.56
CA LYS A 392 29.50 -24.66 -19.63
C LYS A 392 30.91 -25.15 -19.35
N THR A 393 31.74 -25.09 -20.40
CA THR A 393 33.11 -25.64 -20.40
C THR A 393 34.05 -24.96 -19.40
N ASP A 394 33.83 -23.68 -19.11
CA ASP A 394 34.69 -22.88 -18.21
C ASP A 394 34.63 -23.32 -16.74
N PHE A 395 33.60 -24.11 -16.39
CA PHE A 395 33.43 -24.68 -15.06
C PHE A 395 34.19 -26.00 -14.88
N LEU A 396 34.46 -26.73 -15.98
CA LEU A 396 35.05 -28.07 -15.92
C LEU A 396 36.42 -28.09 -15.23
N PRO A 397 37.37 -27.17 -15.48
CA PRO A 397 38.67 -27.19 -14.80
C PRO A 397 38.57 -27.09 -13.27
N ALA A 398 37.65 -26.27 -12.76
CA ALA A 398 37.43 -26.08 -11.32
C ALA A 398 36.72 -27.27 -10.66
N ALA A 399 35.80 -27.92 -11.38
CA ALA A 399 35.16 -29.15 -10.92
C ALA A 399 36.13 -30.35 -10.94
N MET A 400 37.03 -30.41 -11.93
CA MET A 400 38.02 -31.50 -12.02
C MET A 400 39.13 -31.40 -10.97
N SER A 401 39.55 -30.19 -10.58
CA SER A 401 40.61 -30.00 -9.58
C SER A 401 40.17 -30.38 -8.16
N THR A 402 38.87 -30.40 -7.89
CA THR A 402 38.28 -30.73 -6.59
C THR A 402 37.92 -32.22 -6.44
N VAL A 403 37.93 -32.98 -7.54
CA VAL A 403 37.62 -34.43 -7.56
C VAL A 403 38.92 -35.24 -7.71
N THR A 404 39.39 -35.87 -6.63
CA THR A 404 40.59 -36.73 -6.62
C THR A 404 40.35 -38.19 -7.04
N MET A 405 39.14 -38.59 -7.45
CA MET A 405 38.88 -39.95 -7.94
C MET A 405 37.93 -39.93 -9.12
N TRP A 406 38.45 -40.34 -10.28
CA TRP A 406 37.62 -40.68 -11.43
C TRP A 406 37.53 -42.20 -11.50
N THR A 407 36.35 -42.73 -11.15
CA THR A 407 35.94 -44.05 -11.62
C THR A 407 35.46 -43.93 -13.07
N SER A 408 35.68 -45.01 -13.81
CA SER A 408 35.50 -45.24 -15.25
C SER A 408 34.16 -44.84 -15.90
N GLU A 409 33.16 -44.34 -15.17
CA GLU A 409 31.83 -44.01 -15.71
C GLU A 409 31.79 -42.71 -16.53
N LEU A 410 32.65 -41.72 -16.23
CA LEU A 410 32.65 -40.42 -16.92
C LEU A 410 33.32 -40.44 -18.30
N LEU A 411 34.20 -41.42 -18.56
CA LEU A 411 34.83 -41.63 -19.87
C LEU A 411 33.81 -42.07 -20.94
N LEU A 412 32.68 -42.65 -20.53
CA LEU A 412 31.68 -43.20 -21.45
C LEU A 412 30.57 -42.20 -21.86
N SER A 413 30.44 -41.07 -21.16
CA SER A 413 29.33 -40.11 -21.37
C SER A 413 29.77 -38.74 -21.94
N MET A 414 31.04 -38.57 -22.31
CA MET A 414 31.52 -37.31 -22.89
C MET A 414 31.18 -37.21 -24.39
N PRO A 415 30.61 -36.08 -24.87
CA PRO A 415 30.60 -35.78 -26.30
C PRO A 415 32.04 -35.58 -26.80
N ALA A 416 32.32 -36.02 -28.02
CA ALA A 416 33.67 -36.13 -28.60
C ALA A 416 34.56 -34.87 -28.51
N CYS A 417 33.98 -33.67 -28.28
CA CYS A 417 34.72 -32.43 -28.09
C CYS A 417 35.44 -32.28 -26.73
N ALA A 418 35.13 -33.09 -25.70
CA ALA A 418 35.79 -32.97 -24.39
C ALA A 418 37.06 -33.84 -24.26
N ALA A 419 37.25 -34.82 -25.15
CA ALA A 419 38.39 -35.74 -25.13
C ALA A 419 39.74 -35.05 -25.46
N THR A 420 39.73 -33.83 -25.99
CA THR A 420 40.94 -33.06 -26.34
C THR A 420 41.58 -32.31 -25.17
N TRP A 421 40.95 -32.26 -24.00
CA TRP A 421 41.44 -31.49 -22.85
C TRP A 421 42.30 -32.29 -21.85
N MET A 422 42.36 -33.62 -21.99
CA MET A 422 43.25 -34.46 -21.18
C MET A 422 44.64 -34.55 -21.82
N SER A 423 45.57 -33.72 -21.33
CA SER A 423 47.00 -33.88 -21.58
C SER A 423 47.50 -35.24 -21.02
N PRO A 424 48.45 -35.93 -21.66
CA PRO A 424 48.88 -37.29 -21.29
C PRO A 424 49.59 -37.43 -19.93
N ARG A 425 49.65 -36.38 -19.11
CA ARG A 425 50.41 -36.37 -17.84
C ARG A 425 49.64 -36.81 -16.59
N CYS A 426 48.32 -37.06 -16.66
CA CYS A 426 47.55 -37.58 -15.52
C CYS A 426 47.42 -39.12 -15.50
N CYS A 427 47.89 -39.83 -16.52
CA CYS A 427 47.86 -41.30 -16.57
C CYS A 427 49.17 -41.93 -16.10
N LEU A 428 49.61 -41.64 -14.87
CA LEU A 428 50.65 -42.43 -14.21
C LEU A 428 50.28 -42.64 -12.73
N ILE A 429 49.35 -43.55 -12.50
CA ILE A 429 49.29 -44.28 -11.24
C ILE A 429 49.50 -45.76 -11.61
N THR A 430 50.73 -46.21 -11.39
CA THR A 430 51.13 -47.62 -11.39
C THR A 430 50.25 -48.40 -10.41
N VAL A 431 49.56 -49.41 -10.92
CA VAL A 431 48.85 -50.43 -10.14
C VAL A 431 49.89 -51.44 -9.64
N PRO A 432 50.02 -51.73 -8.33
CA PRO A 432 50.64 -52.97 -7.89
C PRO A 432 49.60 -54.08 -7.98
N SER A 433 49.90 -55.11 -8.78
CA SER A 433 49.11 -56.33 -8.88
C SER A 433 49.39 -57.26 -7.68
N THR A 434 48.30 -57.71 -7.05
CA THR A 434 48.15 -58.74 -5.99
C THR A 434 48.84 -58.52 -4.65
#